data_AF-A0A9E3JG95-F1
#
_entry.id   AF-A0A9E3JG95-F1
#
_cell.length_a   1.000
_cell.length_b   1.000
_cell.length_c   1.000
_cell.angle_alpha   90.00
_cell.angle_beta   90.00
_cell.angle_gamma   90.00
#
_symmetry.space_group_name_H-M   'P 1'
#
loop_
_entity.id
_entity.type
_entity.pdbx_description
1 polymer ?
#
loop_
_entity_poly.entity_id
_entity_poly.type
_entity_poly.pdbx_seq_one_letter_code
_entity_poly.pdbx_strand_id
1 'polypeptide(L)'
;NHLTALRNWAHTLGMTLRSQPYGLQTDAIASAAILDIPEGESLGFKNLDDYRCLAGGRDMAGRTVLSCEAGAYNGTAYSTTWDRFLRTMGGAYAAGVNQTVVHGFSYATAPGVNWPGFAAFSPYNGTAGYGESWGPRQPTWRHVEDISGYLGRVHQVLQTGTARADVAVFRQTGYTATGIGASWFTATGVPLGWSHQFLSGPLLDLPSATVSDGRLAPDGPAYKALFVEGDFFYGSTPTLAVEDARKILALAEAGLPVVLFGAFDHALTPGVPNQGETDRLRDILARLLTLPHVVRVTDKAAVGDALAGLGVSADVRHATASTLLNAHRVTADADFYYLCNGKHAETVKPPVAAIDHDVTLRRTHGGRTVPYLLDPWTGEAVRLARYTEDGADITLRVTLQPGQTMILALGRPGLFGDRHGSSAHAEATDADALLFTERGLTLRTRTAGTWTTRLSQGRTATTRTPAVPAPITPARWELEVEDWYPGSDATRTDLVRRSVTLETLRPWSQIPELADSAGIGRYRTTVTLPADWTSSHGAELELGQVSDTFRASVNGRRLPAADRLHPVVDLGPYLRRGENTLEIEVATPLI
;
A
#
# COMPACT_ATOMS: atom_id res chain seq x y z
N ASN A 1 30.44 -12.67 -6.19
CA ASN A 1 31.74 -12.19 -5.63
C ASN A 1 31.59 -11.14 -4.53
N HIS A 2 30.74 -10.12 -4.66
CA HIS A 2 30.60 -9.08 -3.61
C HIS A 2 29.55 -9.45 -2.56
N LEU A 3 28.26 -9.41 -2.90
CA LEU A 3 27.15 -9.58 -1.94
C LEU A 3 27.17 -10.92 -1.21
N THR A 4 27.43 -12.03 -1.91
CA THR A 4 27.53 -13.36 -1.29
C THR A 4 28.66 -13.43 -0.27
N ALA A 5 29.82 -12.84 -0.57
CA ALA A 5 30.96 -12.86 0.34
C ALA A 5 30.69 -12.01 1.59
N LEU A 6 30.14 -10.80 1.42
CA LEU A 6 29.74 -9.94 2.53
C LEU A 6 28.66 -10.59 3.40
N ARG A 7 27.63 -11.17 2.79
CA ARG A 7 26.55 -11.85 3.52
C ARG A 7 27.10 -13.02 4.33
N ASN A 8 27.90 -13.88 3.71
CA ASN A 8 28.47 -15.04 4.39
C ASN A 8 29.39 -14.60 5.54
N TRP A 9 30.18 -13.54 5.35
CA TRP A 9 30.99 -12.95 6.42
C TRP A 9 30.12 -12.39 7.56
N ALA A 10 29.07 -11.62 7.26
CA ALA A 10 28.12 -11.12 8.26
C ALA A 10 27.46 -12.26 9.06
N HIS A 11 27.11 -13.36 8.39
CA HIS A 11 26.56 -14.56 9.04
C HIS A 11 27.54 -15.20 10.03
N THR A 12 28.85 -15.17 9.76
CA THR A 12 29.87 -15.65 10.73
C THR A 12 29.89 -14.84 12.04
N LEU A 13 29.33 -13.63 12.00
CA LEU A 13 29.20 -12.72 13.14
C LEU A 13 27.78 -12.72 13.74
N GLY A 14 26.88 -13.59 13.26
CA GLY A 14 25.48 -13.62 13.70
C GLY A 14 24.65 -12.42 13.23
N MET A 15 25.11 -11.70 12.20
CA MET A 15 24.44 -10.52 11.64
C MET A 15 23.68 -10.89 10.35
N THR A 16 22.64 -10.11 10.02
CA THR A 16 21.99 -10.14 8.70
C THR A 16 22.51 -9.04 7.80
N LEU A 17 22.51 -9.25 6.48
CA LEU A 17 22.89 -8.25 5.49
C LEU A 17 21.65 -7.59 4.86
N ARG A 18 21.45 -6.32 5.21
CA ARG A 18 20.52 -5.40 4.52
C ARG A 18 21.31 -4.50 3.57
N SER A 19 20.87 -4.35 2.33
CA SER A 19 21.55 -3.50 1.35
C SER A 19 20.57 -3.01 0.29
N GLN A 20 20.83 -1.82 -0.25
CA GLN A 20 20.25 -1.30 -1.47
C GLN A 20 21.05 -1.82 -2.68
N PRO A 21 20.54 -2.77 -3.48
CA PRO A 21 21.34 -3.45 -4.51
C PRO A 21 21.17 -2.84 -5.92
N TYR A 22 20.86 -1.55 -6.02
CA TYR A 22 20.57 -0.85 -7.28
C TYR A 22 21.46 0.39 -7.46
N GLY A 23 21.25 1.13 -8.55
CA GLY A 23 21.94 2.40 -8.86
C GLY A 23 23.16 2.24 -9.77
N LEU A 24 23.80 1.07 -9.76
CA LEU A 24 24.75 0.65 -10.79
C LEU A 24 24.05 -0.24 -11.82
N GLN A 25 24.55 -0.27 -13.06
CA GLN A 25 24.08 -1.14 -14.14
C GLN A 25 24.44 -2.61 -13.86
N THR A 26 23.82 -3.18 -12.85
CA THR A 26 23.97 -4.56 -12.38
C THR A 26 22.59 -5.20 -12.22
N ASP A 27 22.54 -6.53 -12.19
CA ASP A 27 21.32 -7.27 -11.93
C ASP A 27 20.88 -7.07 -10.46
N ALA A 28 19.96 -6.13 -10.27
CA ALA A 28 19.40 -5.80 -8.96
C ALA A 28 18.43 -6.89 -8.46
N ILE A 29 17.80 -7.62 -9.40
CA ILE A 29 16.85 -8.70 -9.10
C ILE A 29 17.62 -9.90 -8.51
N ALA A 30 18.69 -10.35 -9.16
CA ALA A 30 19.56 -11.41 -8.66
C ALA A 30 20.27 -11.00 -7.36
N SER A 31 20.66 -9.73 -7.25
CA SER A 31 21.23 -9.20 -6.02
C SER A 31 20.24 -9.25 -4.86
N ALA A 32 18.96 -8.91 -5.09
CA ALA A 32 17.90 -9.04 -4.09
C ALA A 32 17.65 -10.50 -3.65
N ALA A 33 17.81 -11.47 -4.56
CA ALA A 33 17.74 -12.90 -4.23
C ALA A 33 18.90 -13.38 -3.34
N ILE A 34 20.04 -12.69 -3.36
CA ILE A 34 21.20 -13.01 -2.50
C ILE A 34 21.02 -12.42 -1.10
N LEU A 35 20.48 -11.21 -0.95
CA LEU A 35 20.46 -10.48 0.32
C LEU A 35 19.57 -11.15 1.38
N ASP A 36 19.84 -10.86 2.66
CA ASP A 36 18.90 -11.25 3.72
C ASP A 36 17.69 -10.33 3.75
N ILE A 37 17.93 -9.03 3.55
CA ILE A 37 16.93 -7.99 3.42
C ILE A 37 17.33 -7.07 2.26
N PRO A 38 16.80 -7.25 1.04
CA PRO A 38 16.90 -6.20 0.03
C PRO A 38 16.20 -4.93 0.51
N GLU A 39 16.78 -3.78 0.17
CA GLU A 39 16.26 -2.46 0.52
C GLU A 39 16.07 -1.60 -0.74
N GLY A 40 14.91 -0.97 -0.89
CA GLY A 40 14.67 0.12 -1.84
C GLY A 40 14.84 1.49 -1.17
N GLU A 41 14.49 2.56 -1.88
CA GLU A 41 14.38 3.91 -1.30
C GLU A 41 13.21 4.69 -1.90
N SER A 42 12.55 5.55 -1.13
CA SER A 42 11.46 6.38 -1.65
C SER A 42 11.94 7.58 -2.48
N LEU A 43 13.19 8.01 -2.32
CA LEU A 43 13.72 9.16 -3.04
C LEU A 43 14.12 8.79 -4.47
N GLY A 44 14.96 7.77 -4.64
CA GLY A 44 15.39 7.24 -5.94
C GLY A 44 14.35 6.43 -6.70
N PHE A 45 13.47 5.67 -6.04
CA PHE A 45 12.46 4.87 -6.75
C PHE A 45 11.24 5.72 -7.08
N LYS A 46 11.16 6.18 -8.34
CA LYS A 46 10.06 7.04 -8.82
C LYS A 46 8.94 6.27 -9.48
N ASN A 47 9.10 4.96 -9.67
CA ASN A 47 8.08 4.06 -10.16
C ASN A 47 7.96 2.84 -9.22
N LEU A 48 6.81 2.16 -9.22
CA LEU A 48 6.61 1.00 -8.34
C LEU A 48 7.25 -0.29 -8.86
N ASP A 49 7.63 -0.35 -10.14
CA ASP A 49 8.31 -1.50 -10.74
C ASP A 49 9.76 -1.63 -10.25
N ASP A 50 10.37 -0.54 -9.80
CA ASP A 50 11.66 -0.55 -9.12
C ASP A 50 11.61 -1.45 -7.86
N TYR A 51 10.54 -1.30 -7.06
CA TYR A 51 10.30 -2.19 -5.91
C TYR A 51 9.93 -3.61 -6.34
N ARG A 52 9.14 -3.79 -7.41
CA ARG A 52 8.76 -5.12 -7.90
C ARG A 52 9.93 -5.92 -8.45
N CYS A 53 10.99 -5.26 -8.91
CA CYS A 53 12.26 -5.90 -9.25
C CYS A 53 12.89 -6.54 -8.01
N LEU A 54 13.00 -5.79 -6.91
CA LEU A 54 13.55 -6.30 -5.66
C LEU A 54 12.63 -7.36 -5.03
N ALA A 55 11.31 -7.18 -5.16
CA ALA A 55 10.30 -8.12 -4.66
C ALA A 55 10.40 -9.49 -5.34
N GLY A 56 10.59 -9.53 -6.67
CA GLY A 56 10.77 -10.78 -7.41
C GLY A 56 12.03 -11.55 -6.99
N GLY A 57 13.15 -10.84 -6.80
CA GLY A 57 14.38 -11.40 -6.23
C GLY A 57 14.17 -12.01 -4.85
N ARG A 58 13.60 -11.22 -3.93
CA ARG A 58 13.28 -11.65 -2.57
C ARG A 58 12.39 -12.90 -2.56
N ASP A 59 11.27 -12.87 -3.27
CA ASP A 59 10.26 -13.92 -3.17
C ASP A 59 10.70 -15.22 -3.85
N MET A 60 11.39 -15.15 -4.99
CA MET A 60 11.99 -16.34 -5.59
C MET A 60 13.06 -16.96 -4.69
N ALA A 61 13.78 -16.16 -3.92
CA ALA A 61 14.74 -16.67 -2.93
C ALA A 61 14.09 -17.21 -1.65
N GLY A 62 12.76 -17.14 -1.52
CA GLY A 62 12.04 -17.59 -0.32
C GLY A 62 12.26 -16.68 0.89
N ARG A 63 12.61 -15.40 0.68
CA ARG A 63 12.79 -14.40 1.74
C ARG A 63 11.48 -13.64 1.98
N THR A 64 11.31 -13.11 3.20
CA THR A 64 10.08 -12.42 3.58
C THR A 64 10.19 -10.91 3.49
N VAL A 65 11.31 -10.32 3.89
CA VAL A 65 11.43 -8.87 4.12
C VAL A 65 12.00 -8.16 2.90
N LEU A 66 11.30 -7.12 2.43
CA LEU A 66 11.82 -6.08 1.54
C LEU A 66 11.63 -4.75 2.26
N SER A 67 12.73 -4.09 2.61
CA SER A 67 12.68 -2.80 3.29
C SER A 67 12.71 -1.63 2.31
N CYS A 68 12.37 -0.45 2.81
CA CYS A 68 12.53 0.81 2.09
C CYS A 68 13.08 1.88 3.03
N GLU A 69 14.17 2.53 2.60
CA GLU A 69 14.56 3.82 3.14
C GLU A 69 13.51 4.88 2.73
N ALA A 70 12.69 5.29 3.70
CA ALA A 70 11.42 5.94 3.43
C ALA A 70 11.35 7.38 3.95
N GLY A 71 10.79 8.29 3.18
CA GLY A 71 10.52 9.67 3.61
C GLY A 71 11.64 10.67 3.36
N ALA A 72 12.68 10.26 2.61
CA ALA A 72 13.69 11.19 2.10
C ALA A 72 13.09 12.10 1.02
N TYR A 73 13.01 13.40 1.30
CA TYR A 73 12.42 14.38 0.38
C TYR A 73 13.31 15.62 0.27
N ASN A 74 13.74 15.94 -0.96
CA ASN A 74 14.58 17.11 -1.21
C ASN A 74 13.85 18.42 -0.88
N GLY A 75 14.50 19.34 -0.17
CA GLY A 75 14.02 20.68 0.11
C GLY A 75 12.95 20.76 1.21
N THR A 76 12.83 19.75 2.07
CA THR A 76 11.69 19.62 3.01
C THR A 76 12.08 19.21 4.43
N ALA A 77 13.34 19.46 4.80
CA ALA A 77 13.77 19.32 6.19
C ALA A 77 12.87 20.16 7.11
N TYR A 78 12.32 19.53 8.15
CA TYR A 78 11.40 20.09 9.14
C TYR A 78 10.00 20.48 8.64
N SER A 79 9.68 20.24 7.36
CA SER A 79 8.37 20.51 6.75
C SER A 79 7.70 19.27 6.15
N THR A 80 8.29 18.08 6.36
CA THR A 80 7.73 16.83 5.83
C THR A 80 6.49 16.43 6.62
N THR A 81 5.38 16.26 5.92
CA THR A 81 4.11 15.79 6.52
C THR A 81 4.00 14.27 6.51
N TRP A 82 3.37 13.71 7.53
CA TRP A 82 3.00 12.30 7.59
C TRP A 82 2.02 11.92 6.48
N ASP A 83 1.18 12.86 6.03
CA ASP A 83 0.28 12.64 4.89
C ASP A 83 1.05 12.38 3.60
N ARG A 84 2.13 13.13 3.34
CA ARG A 84 3.01 12.88 2.21
C ARG A 84 3.71 11.53 2.37
N PHE A 85 4.23 11.24 3.57
CA PHE A 85 4.88 9.97 3.88
C PHE A 85 3.97 8.76 3.60
N LEU A 86 2.74 8.79 4.12
CA LEU A 86 1.77 7.71 3.96
C LEU A 86 1.34 7.52 2.50
N ARG A 87 1.14 8.61 1.75
CA ARG A 87 0.85 8.54 0.31
C ARG A 87 1.99 7.88 -0.48
N THR A 88 3.25 8.20 -0.15
CA THR A 88 4.43 7.58 -0.78
C THR A 88 4.51 6.09 -0.44
N MET A 89 4.44 5.75 0.85
CA MET A 89 4.59 4.36 1.29
C MET A 89 3.43 3.47 0.89
N GLY A 90 2.21 4.02 0.80
CA GLY A 90 1.02 3.27 0.43
C GLY A 90 1.18 2.52 -0.90
N GLY A 91 1.79 3.16 -1.90
CA GLY A 91 2.11 2.53 -3.17
C GLY A 91 3.29 1.55 -3.10
N ALA A 92 4.34 1.90 -2.35
CA ALA A 92 5.51 1.03 -2.16
C ALA A 92 5.13 -0.32 -1.52
N TYR A 93 4.17 -0.31 -0.59
CA TYR A 93 3.61 -1.51 0.02
C TYR A 93 2.90 -2.42 -0.99
N ALA A 94 2.08 -1.85 -1.87
CA ALA A 94 1.46 -2.61 -2.96
C ALA A 94 2.48 -3.16 -3.97
N ALA A 95 3.67 -2.54 -4.04
CA ALA A 95 4.78 -2.98 -4.88
C ALA A 95 5.68 -4.05 -4.23
N GLY A 96 5.36 -4.44 -2.99
CA GLY A 96 6.04 -5.53 -2.28
C GLY A 96 6.89 -5.08 -1.10
N VAL A 97 7.05 -3.79 -0.82
CA VAL A 97 7.70 -3.35 0.43
C VAL A 97 6.86 -3.81 1.62
N ASN A 98 7.52 -4.26 2.68
CA ASN A 98 6.83 -4.67 3.90
C ASN A 98 7.60 -4.34 5.18
N GLN A 99 8.68 -3.55 5.08
CA GLN A 99 9.34 -2.95 6.22
C GLN A 99 9.75 -1.51 5.89
N THR A 100 9.43 -0.59 6.79
CA THR A 100 9.75 0.84 6.62
C THR A 100 10.94 1.19 7.48
N VAL A 101 11.97 1.76 6.86
CA VAL A 101 13.14 2.34 7.53
C VAL A 101 13.07 3.84 7.33
N VAL A 102 12.57 4.55 8.33
CA VAL A 102 12.28 5.99 8.21
C VAL A 102 13.59 6.79 8.08
N HIS A 103 13.70 7.57 7.00
CA HIS A 103 14.76 8.53 6.74
C HIS A 103 14.39 9.91 7.33
N GLY A 104 15.10 10.40 8.34
CA GLY A 104 16.06 9.74 9.22
C GLY A 104 15.84 10.17 10.66
N PHE A 105 16.55 9.55 11.60
CA PHE A 105 16.58 9.96 13.00
C PHE A 105 17.99 10.48 13.32
N SER A 106 18.19 11.79 13.18
CA SER A 106 19.49 12.42 13.43
C SER A 106 19.80 12.45 14.94
N TYR A 107 21.08 12.41 15.31
CA TYR A 107 21.51 12.74 16.68
C TYR A 107 20.97 14.12 17.10
N ALA A 108 20.80 14.35 18.40
CA ALA A 108 20.36 15.65 18.90
C ALA A 108 21.46 16.72 18.73
N THR A 109 22.71 16.33 18.96
CA THR A 109 23.86 17.23 19.02
C THR A 109 24.94 16.87 18.00
N ALA A 110 25.61 17.91 17.49
CA ALA A 110 26.83 17.84 16.69
C ALA A 110 27.59 19.18 16.86
N PRO A 111 28.90 19.25 16.57
CA PRO A 111 29.64 20.51 16.63
C PRO A 111 28.98 21.59 15.74
N GLY A 112 28.76 22.79 16.30
CA GLY A 112 28.21 23.93 15.55
C GLY A 112 26.70 23.88 15.24
N VAL A 113 25.96 22.98 15.89
CA VAL A 113 24.53 22.80 15.68
C VAL A 113 23.68 23.93 16.29
N ASN A 114 22.56 24.26 15.63
CA ASN A 114 21.54 25.19 16.11
C ASN A 114 20.22 24.45 16.39
N TRP A 115 19.28 25.13 17.06
CA TRP A 115 17.92 24.61 17.23
C TRP A 115 17.27 24.26 15.87
N PRO A 116 16.53 23.15 15.75
CA PRO A 116 16.06 22.22 16.80
C PRO A 116 16.99 21.02 17.07
N GLY A 117 18.25 21.11 16.65
CA GLY A 117 19.27 20.07 16.83
C GLY A 117 19.86 19.64 15.50
N PHE A 118 20.68 18.60 15.52
CA PHE A 118 21.45 18.21 14.34
C PHE A 118 20.52 17.59 13.30
N ALA A 119 20.65 18.04 12.06
CA ALA A 119 20.00 17.48 10.90
C ALA A 119 21.06 16.97 9.92
N ALA A 120 21.18 15.65 9.78
CA ALA A 120 22.28 15.03 9.02
C ALA A 120 22.36 15.48 7.55
N PHE A 121 21.22 15.88 6.97
CA PHE A 121 21.10 16.24 5.57
C PHE A 121 20.60 17.67 5.35
N SER A 122 20.74 18.56 6.35
CA SER A 122 20.32 19.96 6.25
C SER A 122 21.25 20.89 7.06
N PRO A 123 21.67 22.06 6.53
CA PRO A 123 21.36 22.57 5.21
C PRO A 123 22.14 21.84 4.09
N TYR A 124 21.56 21.81 2.89
CA TYR A 124 22.23 21.32 1.69
C TYR A 124 22.40 22.49 0.71
N ASN A 125 23.63 22.85 0.36
CA ASN A 125 23.95 24.04 -0.46
C ASN A 125 23.33 25.35 0.06
N GLY A 126 23.22 25.52 1.38
CA GLY A 126 22.69 26.73 2.01
C GLY A 126 21.16 26.83 2.07
N THR A 127 20.42 25.82 1.61
CA THR A 127 18.95 25.74 1.73
C THR A 127 18.54 24.57 2.63
N ALA A 128 17.24 24.49 2.96
CA ALA A 128 16.67 23.28 3.56
C ALA A 128 17.07 22.07 2.69
N GLY A 129 17.70 21.08 3.31
CA GLY A 129 18.15 19.89 2.60
C GLY A 129 17.08 18.80 2.60
N TYR A 130 17.50 17.55 2.84
CA TYR A 130 16.60 16.41 2.77
C TYR A 130 15.85 16.24 4.09
N GLY A 131 14.51 16.14 3.97
CA GLY A 131 13.66 15.74 5.07
C GLY A 131 13.82 14.25 5.38
N GLU A 132 13.63 13.79 6.60
CA GLU A 132 13.32 14.55 7.82
C GLU A 132 14.33 14.18 8.92
N SER A 133 14.52 15.04 9.92
CA SER A 133 15.26 14.70 11.15
C SER A 133 14.29 14.35 12.25
N TRP A 134 13.57 13.25 12.05
CA TRP A 134 12.54 12.75 12.94
C TRP A 134 13.05 12.63 14.38
N GLY A 135 12.13 12.78 15.33
CA GLY A 135 12.40 12.64 16.76
C GLY A 135 11.62 13.66 17.61
N PRO A 136 11.80 13.62 18.94
CA PRO A 136 11.06 14.46 19.91
C PRO A 136 11.21 15.97 19.73
N ARG A 137 12.10 16.42 18.84
CA ARG A 137 12.31 17.83 18.47
C ARG A 137 11.28 18.36 17.45
N GLN A 138 10.34 17.53 17.01
CA GLN A 138 9.25 17.93 16.12
C GLN A 138 7.89 17.78 16.81
N PRO A 139 6.93 18.70 16.61
CA PRO A 139 5.63 18.61 17.25
C PRO A 139 4.86 17.34 16.85
N THR A 140 4.91 16.95 15.57
CA THR A 140 4.25 15.73 15.06
C THR A 140 4.75 14.45 15.73
N TRP A 141 5.94 14.45 16.34
CA TRP A 141 6.45 13.28 17.07
C TRP A 141 5.57 12.91 18.25
N ARG A 142 4.80 13.85 18.80
CA ARG A 142 3.80 13.61 19.84
C ARG A 142 2.76 12.56 19.43
N HIS A 143 2.49 12.43 18.13
CA HIS A 143 1.50 11.49 17.57
C HIS A 143 2.15 10.28 16.87
N VAL A 144 3.47 10.12 16.95
CA VAL A 144 4.21 9.09 16.19
C VAL A 144 3.79 7.66 16.51
N GLU A 145 3.33 7.38 17.74
CA GLU A 145 2.84 6.05 18.12
C GLU A 145 1.62 5.60 17.30
N ASP A 146 0.76 6.55 16.91
CA ASP A 146 -0.43 6.25 16.10
C ASP A 146 0.01 5.88 14.67
N ILE A 147 1.02 6.59 14.14
CA ILE A 147 1.63 6.30 12.84
C ILE A 147 2.39 4.99 12.87
N SER A 148 3.26 4.77 13.85
CA SER A 148 4.06 3.54 13.94
C SER A 148 3.20 2.31 14.20
N GLY A 149 2.07 2.47 14.92
CA GLY A 149 1.03 1.45 15.06
C GLY A 149 0.40 1.07 13.71
N TYR A 150 0.05 2.06 12.89
CA TYR A 150 -0.41 1.85 11.51
C TYR A 150 0.64 1.12 10.67
N LEU A 151 1.87 1.62 10.64
CA LEU A 151 2.96 1.02 9.84
C LEU A 151 3.22 -0.42 10.26
N GLY A 152 3.30 -0.69 11.57
CA GLY A 152 3.53 -2.02 12.12
C GLY A 152 2.44 -3.02 11.76
N ARG A 153 1.17 -2.59 11.75
CA ARG A 153 0.04 -3.45 11.34
C ARG A 153 0.04 -3.73 9.84
N VAL A 154 0.36 -2.73 9.01
CA VAL A 154 0.56 -2.94 7.57
C VAL A 154 1.71 -3.93 7.33
N HIS A 155 2.84 -3.75 8.01
CA HIS A 155 4.00 -4.66 7.92
C HIS A 155 3.63 -6.07 8.35
N GLN A 156 2.91 -6.23 9.46
CA GLN A 156 2.47 -7.54 9.94
C GLN A 156 1.66 -8.27 8.87
N VAL A 157 0.66 -7.62 8.28
CA VAL A 157 -0.14 -8.21 7.19
C VAL A 157 0.74 -8.56 6.00
N LEU A 158 1.61 -7.64 5.58
CA LEU A 158 2.46 -7.81 4.41
C LEU A 158 3.70 -8.71 4.62
N GLN A 159 3.92 -9.20 5.83
CA GLN A 159 4.94 -10.22 6.15
C GLN A 159 4.31 -11.58 6.48
N THR A 160 2.99 -11.65 6.66
CA THR A 160 2.28 -12.90 6.97
C THR A 160 2.16 -13.78 5.73
N GLY A 161 2.48 -15.06 5.86
CA GLY A 161 2.33 -16.03 4.77
C GLY A 161 3.28 -15.76 3.60
N THR A 162 2.88 -16.18 2.41
CA THR A 162 3.68 -16.08 1.18
C THR A 162 3.03 -15.07 0.23
N ALA A 163 3.85 -14.26 -0.45
CA ALA A 163 3.35 -13.36 -1.49
C ALA A 163 2.74 -14.15 -2.67
N ARG A 164 1.77 -13.55 -3.35
CA ARG A 164 1.23 -14.01 -4.63
C ARG A 164 1.32 -12.89 -5.65
N ALA A 165 1.69 -13.24 -6.87
CA ALA A 165 1.69 -12.33 -8.00
C ALA A 165 1.20 -13.06 -9.25
N ASP A 166 0.41 -12.38 -10.09
CA ASP A 166 -0.19 -13.02 -11.25
C ASP A 166 0.86 -13.39 -12.30
N VAL A 167 1.82 -12.50 -12.57
CA VAL A 167 2.76 -12.65 -13.69
C VAL A 167 4.19 -12.37 -13.25
N ALA A 168 5.11 -13.23 -13.70
CA ALA A 168 6.53 -12.96 -13.72
C ALA A 168 6.89 -12.25 -15.03
N VAL A 169 7.47 -11.06 -14.97
CA VAL A 169 8.00 -10.36 -16.14
C VAL A 169 9.50 -10.60 -16.23
N PHE A 170 9.95 -11.22 -17.31
CA PHE A 170 11.37 -11.49 -17.53
C PHE A 170 12.09 -10.23 -17.98
N ARG A 171 13.13 -9.84 -17.23
CA ARG A 171 14.00 -8.69 -17.48
C ARG A 171 15.41 -9.19 -17.72
N GLN A 172 15.82 -9.16 -18.99
CA GLN A 172 17.03 -9.78 -19.52
C GLN A 172 18.29 -9.37 -18.75
N THR A 173 18.43 -8.08 -18.45
CA THR A 173 19.60 -7.58 -17.72
C THR A 173 19.45 -7.60 -16.20
N GLY A 174 18.22 -7.80 -15.71
CA GLY A 174 17.87 -7.63 -14.30
C GLY A 174 18.15 -6.23 -13.73
N TYR A 175 18.54 -5.27 -14.58
CA TYR A 175 18.80 -3.90 -14.17
C TYR A 175 17.49 -3.21 -13.82
N THR A 176 17.52 -2.44 -12.74
CA THR A 176 16.41 -1.58 -12.33
C THR A 176 16.88 -0.14 -12.28
N ALA A 177 16.10 0.74 -12.89
CA ALA A 177 16.32 2.17 -12.82
C ALA A 177 14.98 2.89 -12.86
N THR A 178 14.99 4.04 -12.20
CA THR A 178 13.88 4.95 -12.09
C THR A 178 13.17 5.21 -13.43
N GLY A 179 11.85 5.12 -13.41
CA GLY A 179 10.97 5.38 -14.56
C GLY A 179 10.75 4.24 -15.58
N ILE A 180 11.24 3.01 -15.35
CA ILE A 180 11.13 1.89 -16.32
C ILE A 180 10.34 0.71 -15.75
N GLY A 181 9.17 0.45 -16.33
CA GLY A 181 8.27 -0.64 -15.94
C GLY A 181 7.97 -1.64 -17.07
N ALA A 182 7.16 -2.66 -16.75
CA ALA A 182 6.65 -3.63 -17.73
C ALA A 182 5.63 -2.94 -18.65
N SER A 183 5.80 -2.99 -19.97
CA SER A 183 5.17 -2.02 -20.87
C SER A 183 3.63 -2.09 -20.91
N TRP A 184 3.05 -3.29 -20.86
CA TRP A 184 1.59 -3.47 -20.77
C TRP A 184 1.10 -3.54 -19.33
N PHE A 185 1.79 -4.30 -18.45
CA PHE A 185 1.35 -4.47 -17.07
C PHE A 185 1.33 -3.16 -16.29
N THR A 186 2.32 -2.29 -16.49
CA THR A 186 2.38 -1.00 -15.80
C THR A 186 1.25 -0.06 -16.23
N ALA A 187 1.05 0.07 -17.54
CA ALA A 187 0.14 1.07 -18.11
C ALA A 187 -1.32 0.60 -18.16
N THR A 188 -1.54 -0.70 -18.34
CA THR A 188 -2.86 -1.30 -18.57
C THR A 188 -3.20 -2.36 -17.53
N GLY A 189 -2.26 -3.26 -17.19
CA GLY A 189 -2.51 -4.35 -16.25
C GLY A 189 -2.87 -3.87 -14.84
N VAL A 190 -2.04 -3.02 -14.24
CA VAL A 190 -2.25 -2.47 -12.89
C VAL A 190 -3.61 -1.77 -12.77
N PRO A 191 -4.01 -0.87 -13.69
CA PRO A 191 -5.35 -0.30 -13.66
C PRO A 191 -6.51 -1.29 -13.70
N LEU A 192 -6.30 -2.48 -14.27
CA LEU A 192 -7.29 -3.56 -14.33
C LEU A 192 -7.23 -4.54 -13.15
N GLY A 193 -6.21 -4.43 -12.28
CA GLY A 193 -6.02 -5.24 -11.08
C GLY A 193 -4.89 -6.27 -11.15
N TRP A 194 -4.17 -6.36 -12.27
CA TRP A 194 -3.03 -7.30 -12.39
C TRP A 194 -1.89 -6.94 -11.44
N SER A 195 -1.29 -7.99 -10.88
CA SER A 195 -0.06 -7.93 -10.09
C SER A 195 1.10 -8.58 -10.84
N HIS A 196 2.30 -7.99 -10.75
CA HIS A 196 3.49 -8.54 -11.37
C HIS A 196 4.75 -8.31 -10.55
N GLN A 197 5.74 -9.16 -10.77
CA GLN A 197 7.11 -9.01 -10.28
C GLN A 197 8.08 -9.27 -11.42
N PHE A 198 9.35 -8.88 -11.25
CA PHE A 198 10.36 -9.12 -12.27
C PHE A 198 11.29 -10.26 -11.90
N LEU A 199 11.66 -11.04 -12.91
CA LEU A 199 12.67 -12.08 -12.84
C LEU A 199 13.81 -11.76 -13.80
N SER A 200 15.03 -12.20 -13.48
CA SER A 200 16.17 -12.21 -14.40
C SER A 200 16.72 -13.62 -14.55
N GLY A 201 17.61 -13.84 -15.52
CA GLY A 201 18.19 -15.15 -15.83
C GLY A 201 18.68 -15.96 -14.62
N PRO A 202 19.45 -15.37 -13.69
CA PRO A 202 19.94 -16.07 -12.49
C PRO A 202 18.82 -16.60 -11.57
N LEU A 203 17.64 -15.99 -11.56
CA LEU A 203 16.53 -16.48 -10.73
C LEU A 203 15.94 -17.78 -11.28
N LEU A 204 16.10 -18.05 -12.58
CA LEU A 204 15.65 -19.29 -13.20
C LEU A 204 16.53 -20.50 -12.81
N ASP A 205 17.67 -20.27 -12.15
CA ASP A 205 18.53 -21.32 -11.57
C ASP A 205 18.21 -21.62 -10.10
N LEU A 206 17.32 -20.85 -9.47
CA LEU A 206 16.99 -21.07 -8.08
C LEU A 206 16.21 -22.38 -7.90
N PRO A 207 16.35 -23.09 -6.76
CA PRO A 207 15.57 -24.30 -6.49
C PRO A 207 14.05 -24.09 -6.54
N SER A 208 13.59 -22.86 -6.33
CA SER A 208 12.19 -22.46 -6.43
C SER A 208 11.68 -22.29 -7.86
N ALA A 209 12.56 -22.23 -8.87
CA ALA A 209 12.20 -22.03 -10.28
C ALA A 209 11.68 -23.33 -10.92
N THR A 210 10.62 -23.88 -10.33
CA THR A 210 9.93 -25.09 -10.77
C THR A 210 8.51 -24.78 -11.17
N VAL A 211 7.91 -25.65 -11.99
CA VAL A 211 6.52 -25.53 -12.43
C VAL A 211 5.72 -26.69 -11.88
N SER A 212 4.61 -26.39 -11.21
CA SER A 212 3.58 -27.34 -10.81
C SER A 212 2.22 -26.73 -11.08
N ASP A 213 1.28 -27.51 -11.62
CA ASP A 213 -0.10 -27.07 -11.91
C ASP A 213 -0.17 -25.75 -12.71
N GLY A 214 0.75 -25.60 -13.67
CA GLY A 214 0.87 -24.41 -14.51
C GLY A 214 1.37 -23.16 -13.78
N ARG A 215 1.93 -23.29 -12.57
CA ARG A 215 2.47 -22.18 -11.77
C ARG A 215 3.97 -22.27 -11.61
N LEU A 216 4.67 -21.16 -11.86
CA LEU A 216 6.09 -21.01 -11.54
C LEU A 216 6.26 -20.65 -10.06
N ALA A 217 7.20 -21.32 -9.37
CA ALA A 217 7.47 -21.14 -7.94
C ALA A 217 6.22 -21.35 -7.08
N PRO A 218 5.62 -22.56 -7.09
CA PRO A 218 4.32 -22.84 -6.46
C PRO A 218 4.28 -22.58 -4.95
N ASP A 219 5.40 -22.81 -4.25
CA ASP A 219 5.52 -22.55 -2.81
C ASP A 219 5.86 -21.08 -2.48
N GLY A 220 6.21 -20.30 -3.50
CA GLY A 220 6.57 -18.89 -3.44
C GLY A 220 5.47 -18.01 -4.08
N PRO A 221 5.81 -17.12 -5.03
CA PRO A 221 4.84 -16.26 -5.73
C PRO A 221 3.71 -16.98 -6.48
N ALA A 222 3.91 -18.23 -6.89
CA ALA A 222 2.99 -19.02 -7.70
C ALA A 222 2.51 -18.29 -8.96
N TYR A 223 3.45 -17.73 -9.75
CA TYR A 223 3.14 -16.97 -10.97
C TYR A 223 2.35 -17.82 -11.96
N LYS A 224 1.32 -17.23 -12.56
CA LYS A 224 0.41 -17.87 -13.53
C LYS A 224 0.96 -17.88 -14.94
N ALA A 225 1.88 -16.97 -15.24
CA ALA A 225 2.50 -16.84 -16.54
C ALA A 225 3.88 -16.20 -16.43
N LEU A 226 4.71 -16.46 -17.44
CA LEU A 226 5.92 -15.71 -17.73
C LEU A 226 5.66 -14.77 -18.92
N PHE A 227 5.91 -13.48 -18.74
CA PHE A 227 5.85 -12.49 -19.80
C PHE A 227 7.26 -12.04 -20.18
N VAL A 228 7.57 -12.07 -21.47
CA VAL A 228 8.88 -11.65 -22.00
C VAL A 228 8.65 -10.57 -23.04
N GLU A 229 9.25 -9.41 -22.85
CA GLU A 229 9.28 -8.32 -23.82
C GLU A 229 10.72 -7.90 -24.10
N GLY A 230 10.94 -7.10 -25.14
CA GLY A 230 12.25 -6.52 -25.37
C GLY A 230 12.69 -5.61 -24.22
N ASP A 231 13.96 -5.69 -23.82
CA ASP A 231 14.47 -4.89 -22.71
C ASP A 231 14.46 -3.39 -23.08
N PHE A 232 13.72 -2.58 -22.31
CA PHE A 232 13.59 -1.15 -22.53
C PHE A 232 14.95 -0.44 -22.50
N PHE A 233 15.90 -0.90 -21.68
CA PHE A 233 17.25 -0.33 -21.59
C PHE A 233 18.04 -0.48 -22.90
N TYR A 234 17.60 -1.36 -23.79
CA TYR A 234 18.24 -1.67 -25.07
C TYR A 234 17.26 -1.48 -26.24
N GLY A 235 16.49 -0.38 -26.17
CA GLY A 235 15.59 0.05 -27.23
C GLY A 235 14.38 -0.84 -27.44
N SER A 236 14.01 -1.66 -26.43
CA SER A 236 12.94 -2.67 -26.52
C SER A 236 13.18 -3.69 -27.63
N THR A 237 14.44 -3.94 -28.00
CA THR A 237 14.80 -4.96 -28.98
C THR A 237 14.54 -6.35 -28.37
N PRO A 238 13.85 -7.27 -29.08
CA PRO A 238 13.69 -8.66 -28.63
C PRO A 238 15.06 -9.35 -28.54
N THR A 239 15.63 -9.34 -27.33
CA THR A 239 16.90 -9.98 -27.01
C THR A 239 16.70 -11.03 -25.94
N LEU A 240 17.47 -12.11 -26.01
CA LEU A 240 17.44 -13.17 -25.01
C LEU A 240 18.75 -13.98 -25.06
N ALA A 241 19.34 -14.28 -23.91
CA ALA A 241 20.49 -15.18 -23.86
C ALA A 241 20.05 -16.62 -24.18
N VAL A 242 20.91 -17.41 -24.83
CA VAL A 242 20.60 -18.81 -25.18
C VAL A 242 20.29 -19.64 -23.94
N GLU A 243 21.00 -19.41 -22.83
CA GLU A 243 20.77 -20.13 -21.58
C GLU A 243 19.39 -19.82 -20.98
N ASP A 244 19.00 -18.54 -20.96
CA ASP A 244 17.68 -18.13 -20.50
C ASP A 244 16.57 -18.70 -21.38
N ALA A 245 16.75 -18.68 -22.71
CA ALA A 245 15.81 -19.26 -23.66
C ALA A 245 15.60 -20.77 -23.41
N ARG A 246 16.67 -21.52 -23.09
CA ARG A 246 16.57 -22.95 -22.74
C ARG A 246 15.77 -23.16 -21.46
N LYS A 247 16.00 -22.34 -20.44
CA LYS A 247 15.27 -22.44 -19.16
C LYS A 247 13.79 -22.10 -19.36
N ILE A 248 13.50 -21.02 -20.08
CA ILE A 248 12.12 -20.63 -20.42
C ILE A 248 11.42 -21.75 -21.20
N LEU A 249 12.11 -22.37 -22.17
CA LEU A 249 11.59 -23.54 -22.87
C LEU A 249 11.28 -24.70 -21.91
N ALA A 250 12.17 -25.03 -20.97
CA ALA A 250 11.93 -26.09 -20.01
C ALA A 250 10.73 -25.79 -19.08
N LEU A 251 10.57 -24.54 -18.64
CA LEU A 251 9.42 -24.12 -17.83
C LEU A 251 8.11 -24.20 -18.62
N ALA A 252 8.13 -23.77 -19.89
CA ALA A 252 6.99 -23.92 -20.79
C ALA A 252 6.67 -25.41 -21.00
N GLU A 253 7.65 -26.26 -21.33
CA GLU A 253 7.43 -27.71 -21.48
C GLU A 253 6.83 -28.37 -20.23
N ALA A 254 7.10 -27.83 -19.03
CA ALA A 254 6.49 -28.24 -17.77
C ALA A 254 5.06 -27.69 -17.54
N GLY A 255 4.52 -26.91 -18.47
CA GLY A 255 3.14 -26.43 -18.50
C GLY A 255 2.94 -24.95 -18.14
N LEU A 256 4.00 -24.15 -18.00
CA LEU A 256 3.87 -22.73 -17.67
C LEU A 256 3.39 -21.91 -18.87
N PRO A 257 2.30 -21.13 -18.76
CA PRO A 257 1.92 -20.17 -19.78
C PRO A 257 3.02 -19.12 -20.05
N VAL A 258 3.36 -18.90 -21.32
CA VAL A 258 4.37 -17.89 -21.71
C VAL A 258 3.79 -16.95 -22.77
N VAL A 259 3.94 -15.65 -22.55
CA VAL A 259 3.59 -14.61 -23.54
C VAL A 259 4.86 -13.89 -23.97
N LEU A 260 5.18 -13.95 -25.26
CA LEU A 260 6.28 -13.23 -25.89
C LEU A 260 5.75 -11.98 -26.60
N PHE A 261 6.11 -10.79 -26.13
CA PHE A 261 5.72 -9.52 -26.73
C PHE A 261 6.85 -8.94 -27.59
N GLY A 262 6.63 -8.93 -28.91
CA GLY A 262 7.57 -8.45 -29.92
C GLY A 262 7.97 -9.52 -30.92
N ALA A 263 8.86 -9.16 -31.85
CA ALA A 263 9.35 -10.03 -32.92
C ALA A 263 10.39 -11.06 -32.42
N PHE A 264 10.02 -11.89 -31.44
CA PHE A 264 10.90 -12.91 -30.86
C PHE A 264 11.24 -14.06 -31.83
N ASP A 265 10.55 -14.21 -32.96
CA ASP A 265 11.02 -15.04 -34.08
C ASP A 265 12.30 -14.52 -34.74
N HIS A 266 12.55 -13.22 -34.62
CA HIS A 266 13.75 -12.56 -35.11
C HIS A 266 14.67 -12.10 -33.96
N ALA A 267 14.55 -12.73 -32.78
CA ALA A 267 15.31 -12.35 -31.61
C ALA A 267 16.83 -12.38 -31.86
N LEU A 268 17.53 -11.51 -31.12
CA LEU A 268 18.98 -11.41 -31.11
C LEU A 268 19.54 -11.88 -29.77
N THR A 269 20.75 -12.42 -29.78
CA THR A 269 21.51 -12.64 -28.55
C THR A 269 22.03 -11.30 -28.03
N PRO A 270 22.04 -11.08 -26.70
CA PRO A 270 22.64 -9.89 -26.11
C PRO A 270 24.16 -9.85 -26.34
N GLY A 271 24.73 -8.65 -26.42
CA GLY A 271 26.18 -8.46 -26.57
C GLY A 271 26.73 -8.90 -27.94
N VAL A 272 27.99 -9.36 -27.96
CA VAL A 272 28.65 -9.90 -29.16
C VAL A 272 28.45 -11.41 -29.19
N PRO A 273 27.61 -11.95 -30.11
CA PRO A 273 27.38 -13.39 -30.19
C PRO A 273 28.64 -14.16 -30.57
N ASN A 274 28.76 -15.36 -30.02
CA ASN A 274 29.62 -16.38 -30.60
C ASN A 274 29.06 -16.85 -31.96
N GLN A 275 29.90 -17.47 -32.78
CA GLN A 275 29.47 -18.02 -34.06
C GLN A 275 28.27 -18.99 -33.88
N GLY A 276 27.22 -18.78 -34.67
CA GLY A 276 25.98 -19.57 -34.64
C GLY A 276 25.18 -19.50 -33.33
N GLU A 277 25.49 -18.58 -32.41
CA GLU A 277 24.74 -18.43 -31.16
C GLU A 277 23.32 -17.90 -31.39
N THR A 278 23.17 -16.90 -32.26
CA THR A 278 21.87 -16.34 -32.64
C THR A 278 20.99 -17.37 -33.34
N ASP A 279 21.57 -18.24 -34.17
CA ASP A 279 20.79 -19.29 -34.84
C ASP A 279 20.28 -20.32 -33.83
N ARG A 280 21.13 -20.73 -32.88
CA ARG A 280 20.72 -21.60 -31.75
C ARG A 280 19.60 -20.98 -30.91
N LEU A 281 19.66 -19.67 -30.64
CA LEU A 281 18.58 -18.95 -29.94
C LEU A 281 17.26 -19.08 -30.72
N ARG A 282 17.30 -18.83 -32.03
CA ARG A 282 16.12 -18.89 -32.89
C ARG A 282 15.55 -20.29 -32.99
N ASP A 283 16.38 -21.33 -33.02
CA ASP A 283 15.92 -22.72 -32.99
C ASP A 283 15.16 -23.04 -31.69
N ILE A 284 15.65 -22.56 -30.54
CA ILE A 284 14.98 -22.72 -29.25
C ILE A 284 13.64 -21.98 -29.24
N LEU A 285 13.61 -20.72 -29.72
CA LEU A 285 12.39 -19.93 -29.77
C LEU A 285 11.37 -20.51 -30.75
N ALA A 286 11.81 -21.08 -31.88
CA ALA A 286 10.95 -21.78 -32.81
C ALA A 286 10.28 -22.98 -32.13
N ARG A 287 11.02 -23.78 -31.35
CA ARG A 287 10.45 -24.88 -30.54
C ARG A 287 9.50 -24.36 -29.47
N LEU A 288 9.87 -23.30 -28.76
CA LEU A 288 9.02 -22.67 -27.73
C LEU A 288 7.67 -22.26 -28.32
N LEU A 289 7.66 -21.65 -29.51
CA LEU A 289 6.45 -21.22 -30.22
C LEU A 289 5.56 -22.36 -30.74
N THR A 290 6.01 -23.62 -30.72
CA THR A 290 5.16 -24.77 -31.05
C THR A 290 4.31 -25.27 -29.89
N LEU A 291 4.60 -24.81 -28.66
CA LEU A 291 3.91 -25.29 -27.46
C LEU A 291 2.53 -24.64 -27.32
N PRO A 292 1.50 -25.39 -26.89
CA PRO A 292 0.12 -24.91 -26.87
C PRO A 292 -0.17 -23.81 -25.83
N HIS A 293 0.70 -23.66 -24.82
CA HIS A 293 0.60 -22.64 -23.77
C HIS A 293 1.56 -21.46 -24.00
N VAL A 294 2.11 -21.31 -25.22
CA VAL A 294 2.98 -20.20 -25.60
C VAL A 294 2.31 -19.37 -26.67
N VAL A 295 2.19 -18.06 -26.45
CA VAL A 295 1.64 -17.12 -27.42
C VAL A 295 2.62 -16.00 -27.68
N ARG A 296 2.81 -15.66 -28.96
CA ARG A 296 3.52 -14.45 -29.36
C ARG A 296 2.54 -13.39 -29.82
N VAL A 297 2.71 -12.18 -29.33
CA VAL A 297 1.96 -10.99 -29.78
C VAL A 297 2.94 -9.90 -30.19
N THR A 298 2.59 -9.12 -31.21
CA THR A 298 3.36 -7.94 -31.65
C THR A 298 2.62 -6.64 -31.38
N ASP A 299 1.30 -6.72 -31.13
CA ASP A 299 0.48 -5.61 -30.67
C ASP A 299 0.33 -5.66 -29.15
N LYS A 300 0.65 -4.53 -28.50
CA LYS A 300 0.51 -4.37 -27.06
C LYS A 300 -0.95 -4.53 -26.61
N ALA A 301 -1.92 -4.13 -27.43
CA ALA A 301 -3.34 -4.26 -27.09
C ALA A 301 -3.78 -5.73 -26.93
N ALA A 302 -3.12 -6.66 -27.65
CA ALA A 302 -3.46 -8.08 -27.64
C ALA A 302 -2.91 -8.86 -26.42
N VAL A 303 -2.09 -8.23 -25.56
CA VAL A 303 -1.48 -8.92 -24.40
C VAL A 303 -2.54 -9.46 -23.43
N GLY A 304 -3.60 -8.68 -23.17
CA GLY A 304 -4.70 -9.11 -22.29
C GLY A 304 -5.45 -10.32 -22.84
N ASP A 305 -5.78 -10.29 -24.13
CA ASP A 305 -6.47 -11.40 -24.82
C ASP A 305 -5.59 -12.65 -24.89
N ALA A 306 -4.28 -12.49 -25.09
CA ALA A 306 -3.33 -13.60 -25.07
C ALA A 306 -3.29 -14.30 -23.70
N LEU A 307 -3.26 -13.53 -22.60
CA LEU A 307 -3.32 -14.09 -21.24
C LEU A 307 -4.66 -14.80 -21.00
N ALA A 308 -5.78 -14.20 -21.41
CA ALA A 308 -7.10 -14.81 -21.27
C ALA A 308 -7.24 -16.11 -22.10
N GLY A 309 -6.71 -16.13 -23.32
CA GLY A 309 -6.67 -17.32 -24.19
C GLY A 309 -5.85 -18.46 -23.60
N LEU A 310 -4.86 -18.14 -22.77
CA LEU A 310 -4.07 -19.11 -21.99
C LEU A 310 -4.75 -19.51 -20.66
N GLY A 311 -5.96 -19.02 -20.38
CA GLY A 311 -6.68 -19.29 -19.12
C GLY A 311 -6.14 -18.52 -17.91
N VAL A 312 -5.30 -17.51 -18.13
CA VAL A 312 -4.69 -16.71 -17.06
C VAL A 312 -5.57 -15.50 -16.75
N SER A 313 -5.95 -15.34 -15.48
CA SER A 313 -6.70 -14.19 -15.00
C SER A 313 -6.14 -13.65 -13.69
N ALA A 314 -6.24 -12.34 -13.48
CA ALA A 314 -5.79 -11.67 -12.27
C ALA A 314 -6.58 -12.12 -11.02
N ASP A 315 -5.91 -12.15 -9.86
CA ASP A 315 -6.56 -12.42 -8.56
C ASP A 315 -7.43 -11.23 -8.10
N VAL A 316 -7.09 -10.02 -8.52
CA VAL A 316 -7.87 -8.80 -8.30
C VAL A 316 -8.37 -8.30 -9.65
N ARG A 317 -9.66 -7.98 -9.74
CA ARG A 317 -10.27 -7.38 -10.94
C ARG A 317 -11.08 -6.15 -10.55
N HIS A 318 -10.85 -5.06 -11.26
CA HIS A 318 -11.60 -3.83 -11.05
C HIS A 318 -12.78 -3.76 -12.01
N ALA A 319 -13.97 -3.41 -11.52
CA ALA A 319 -15.12 -3.15 -12.38
C ALA A 319 -14.91 -1.92 -13.28
N THR A 320 -14.03 -1.00 -12.89
CA THR A 320 -13.62 0.15 -13.68
C THR A 320 -12.11 0.32 -13.54
N ALA A 321 -11.41 0.54 -14.65
CA ALA A 321 -9.97 0.78 -14.62
C ALA A 321 -9.66 2.01 -13.73
N SER A 322 -8.70 1.89 -12.82
CA SER A 322 -8.47 2.91 -11.79
C SER A 322 -7.04 2.94 -11.27
N THR A 323 -6.76 3.84 -10.33
CA THR A 323 -5.49 3.94 -9.58
C THR A 323 -5.48 3.03 -8.35
N LEU A 324 -6.34 2.01 -8.28
CA LEU A 324 -6.30 1.08 -7.17
C LEU A 324 -5.11 0.12 -7.34
N LEU A 325 -4.18 0.15 -6.39
CA LEU A 325 -3.04 -0.75 -6.31
C LEU A 325 -3.37 -1.89 -5.36
N ASN A 326 -2.84 -3.08 -5.62
CA ASN A 326 -3.05 -4.24 -4.76
C ASN A 326 -1.76 -5.04 -4.49
N ALA A 327 -1.75 -5.73 -3.34
CA ALA A 327 -0.83 -6.82 -3.04
C ALA A 327 -1.60 -7.97 -2.37
N HIS A 328 -1.17 -9.21 -2.65
CA HIS A 328 -1.84 -10.43 -2.21
C HIS A 328 -0.87 -11.32 -1.43
N ARG A 329 -1.26 -11.77 -0.23
CA ARG A 329 -0.52 -12.76 0.56
C ARG A 329 -1.42 -13.89 1.01
N VAL A 330 -0.87 -15.09 1.09
CA VAL A 330 -1.62 -16.31 1.40
C VAL A 330 -0.99 -17.04 2.56
N THR A 331 -1.82 -17.48 3.49
CA THR A 331 -1.44 -18.36 4.61
C THR A 331 -2.07 -19.73 4.42
N ALA A 332 -2.06 -20.60 5.43
CA ALA A 332 -2.88 -21.81 5.39
C ALA A 332 -4.37 -21.54 5.66
N ASP A 333 -4.70 -20.42 6.31
CA ASP A 333 -6.04 -20.15 6.85
C ASP A 333 -6.79 -18.99 6.15
N ALA A 334 -6.07 -18.14 5.41
CA ALA A 334 -6.62 -16.92 4.83
C ALA A 334 -5.77 -16.35 3.69
N ASP A 335 -6.46 -15.66 2.79
CA ASP A 335 -5.91 -14.70 1.83
C ASP A 335 -5.96 -13.29 2.43
N PHE A 336 -4.88 -12.53 2.27
CA PHE A 336 -4.78 -11.12 2.68
C PHE A 336 -4.57 -10.24 1.45
N TYR A 337 -5.46 -9.26 1.29
CA TYR A 337 -5.38 -8.24 0.24
C TYR A 337 -5.12 -6.88 0.86
N TYR A 338 -4.04 -6.26 0.43
CA TYR A 338 -3.76 -4.85 0.69
C TYR A 338 -4.18 -4.06 -0.54
N LEU A 339 -5.07 -3.08 -0.37
CA LEU A 339 -5.55 -2.18 -1.42
C LEU A 339 -5.14 -0.75 -1.07
N CYS A 340 -4.60 0.00 -2.03
CA CYS A 340 -4.23 1.40 -1.83
C CYS A 340 -4.62 2.23 -3.05
N ASN A 341 -5.27 3.36 -2.83
CA ASN A 341 -5.53 4.31 -3.90
C ASN A 341 -4.26 5.14 -4.16
N GLY A 342 -3.48 4.77 -5.18
CA GLY A 342 -2.20 5.39 -5.45
C GLY A 342 -1.79 5.23 -6.92
N LYS A 343 -0.78 5.96 -7.35
CA LYS A 343 -0.29 5.84 -8.74
C LYS A 343 1.03 5.11 -8.79
N HIS A 344 1.28 4.49 -9.94
CA HIS A 344 2.51 3.79 -10.22
C HIS A 344 3.75 4.72 -10.25
N ALA A 345 3.61 6.00 -10.61
CA ALA A 345 4.73 6.93 -10.66
C ALA A 345 4.37 8.35 -10.18
N GLU A 346 5.29 9.02 -9.48
CA GLU A 346 5.05 10.27 -8.72
C GLU A 346 4.52 11.46 -9.55
N THR A 347 4.77 11.51 -10.86
CA THR A 347 4.49 12.68 -11.71
C THR A 347 3.33 12.50 -12.70
N VAL A 348 2.68 11.33 -12.72
CA VAL A 348 1.60 11.06 -13.69
C VAL A 348 0.39 11.97 -13.44
N LYS A 349 -0.15 12.51 -14.54
CA LYS A 349 -1.42 13.25 -14.62
C LYS A 349 -2.48 12.36 -15.29
N PRO A 350 -3.77 12.49 -14.95
CA PRO A 350 -4.34 13.39 -13.94
C PRO A 350 -3.99 12.99 -12.49
N PRO A 351 -4.24 13.86 -11.49
CA PRO A 351 -4.14 13.50 -10.09
C PRO A 351 -4.96 12.25 -9.75
N VAL A 352 -4.55 11.55 -8.70
CA VAL A 352 -5.28 10.39 -8.17
C VAL A 352 -6.69 10.84 -7.78
N ALA A 353 -7.71 10.22 -8.37
CA ALA A 353 -9.11 10.47 -8.05
C ALA A 353 -9.56 9.57 -6.90
N ALA A 354 -10.68 9.89 -6.27
CA ALA A 354 -11.30 8.98 -5.32
C ALA A 354 -11.75 7.69 -6.04
N ILE A 355 -11.53 6.55 -5.40
CA ILE A 355 -12.03 5.25 -5.85
C ILE A 355 -13.44 5.08 -5.29
N ASP A 356 -14.36 4.70 -6.16
CA ASP A 356 -15.70 4.28 -5.80
C ASP A 356 -16.21 3.33 -6.89
N HIS A 357 -15.77 2.07 -6.85
CA HIS A 357 -16.16 1.03 -7.79
C HIS A 357 -16.14 -0.35 -7.13
N ASP A 358 -16.75 -1.34 -7.79
CA ASP A 358 -16.67 -2.73 -7.33
C ASP A 358 -15.31 -3.34 -7.65
N VAL A 359 -14.85 -4.20 -6.75
CA VAL A 359 -13.59 -4.94 -6.86
C VAL A 359 -13.86 -6.41 -6.54
N THR A 360 -13.39 -7.27 -7.42
CA THR A 360 -13.47 -8.72 -7.27
C THR A 360 -12.13 -9.26 -6.80
N LEU A 361 -12.15 -10.05 -5.72
CA LEU A 361 -10.99 -10.70 -5.10
C LEU A 361 -11.15 -12.21 -5.18
N ARG A 362 -10.08 -12.94 -5.48
CA ARG A 362 -10.11 -14.41 -5.61
C ARG A 362 -9.53 -15.11 -4.40
N ARG A 363 -10.35 -15.86 -3.65
CA ARG A 363 -9.80 -16.73 -2.60
C ARG A 363 -8.96 -17.86 -3.18
N THR A 364 -7.86 -18.21 -2.52
CA THR A 364 -7.03 -19.37 -2.90
C THR A 364 -7.40 -20.63 -2.12
N HIS A 365 -8.22 -20.48 -1.06
CA HIS A 365 -8.67 -21.59 -0.23
C HIS A 365 -10.11 -22.04 -0.53
N GLY A 366 -10.33 -23.35 -0.40
CA GLY A 366 -11.66 -23.94 -0.42
C GLY A 366 -12.41 -23.78 0.91
N GLY A 367 -13.69 -24.17 0.91
CA GLY A 367 -14.54 -24.13 2.09
C GLY A 367 -15.37 -22.85 2.20
N ARG A 368 -15.96 -22.61 3.37
CA ARG A 368 -16.74 -21.39 3.61
C ARG A 368 -15.79 -20.25 3.99
N THR A 369 -15.82 -19.18 3.22
CA THR A 369 -14.95 -18.00 3.39
C THR A 369 -15.84 -16.79 3.63
N VAL A 370 -15.37 -15.86 4.45
CA VAL A 370 -16.00 -14.55 4.62
C VAL A 370 -14.92 -13.46 4.61
N PRO A 371 -15.21 -12.28 4.05
CA PRO A 371 -14.30 -11.15 4.07
C PRO A 371 -14.33 -10.41 5.41
N TYR A 372 -13.16 -10.01 5.90
CA TYR A 372 -12.98 -9.12 7.05
C TYR A 372 -12.24 -7.86 6.60
N LEU A 373 -12.69 -6.70 7.07
CA LEU A 373 -11.95 -5.45 7.03
C LEU A 373 -11.02 -5.39 8.25
N LEU A 374 -9.72 -5.23 7.99
CA LEU A 374 -8.72 -5.03 9.03
C LEU A 374 -8.35 -3.54 9.03
N ASP A 375 -8.61 -2.85 10.14
CA ASP A 375 -8.24 -1.46 10.29
C ASP A 375 -6.80 -1.34 10.80
N PRO A 376 -5.84 -0.85 9.98
CA PRO A 376 -4.46 -0.72 10.41
C PRO A 376 -4.26 0.36 11.49
N TRP A 377 -5.15 1.35 11.61
CA TRP A 377 -5.03 2.40 12.63
C TRP A 377 -5.36 1.87 14.02
N THR A 378 -6.49 1.18 14.15
CA THR A 378 -7.02 0.69 15.43
C THR A 378 -6.59 -0.74 15.75
N GLY A 379 -6.33 -1.56 14.73
CA GLY A 379 -6.12 -3.01 14.85
C GLY A 379 -7.42 -3.82 14.94
N GLU A 380 -8.58 -3.18 14.77
CA GLU A 380 -9.86 -3.89 14.75
C GLU A 380 -10.03 -4.72 13.47
N ALA A 381 -10.67 -5.88 13.60
CA ALA A 381 -11.03 -6.75 12.50
C ALA A 381 -12.55 -6.96 12.52
N VAL A 382 -13.24 -6.50 11.48
CA VAL A 382 -14.70 -6.57 11.38
C VAL A 382 -15.11 -7.33 10.13
N ARG A 383 -16.03 -8.29 10.28
CA ARG A 383 -16.60 -9.00 9.14
C ARG A 383 -17.34 -8.02 8.24
N LEU A 384 -17.07 -8.03 6.93
CA LEU A 384 -17.80 -7.21 5.98
C LEU A 384 -19.24 -7.72 5.82
N ALA A 385 -20.18 -6.78 5.83
CA ALA A 385 -21.60 -7.06 5.81
C ALA A 385 -22.19 -7.20 4.41
N ARG A 386 -21.55 -6.58 3.40
CA ARG A 386 -22.05 -6.53 2.03
C ARG A 386 -21.00 -6.98 1.03
N TYR A 387 -21.33 -8.02 0.26
CA TYR A 387 -20.53 -8.54 -0.84
C TYR A 387 -21.37 -9.57 -1.63
N THR A 388 -20.90 -9.98 -2.80
CA THR A 388 -21.44 -11.14 -3.55
C THR A 388 -20.36 -12.17 -3.77
N GLU A 389 -20.76 -13.43 -3.97
CA GLU A 389 -19.85 -14.55 -4.22
C GLU A 389 -20.22 -15.22 -5.54
N ASP A 390 -19.22 -15.53 -6.37
CA ASP A 390 -19.34 -16.39 -7.55
C ASP A 390 -18.15 -17.38 -7.58
N GLY A 391 -18.40 -18.63 -7.19
CA GLY A 391 -17.36 -19.64 -7.09
C GLY A 391 -16.25 -19.26 -6.09
N ALA A 392 -15.07 -18.93 -6.61
CA ALA A 392 -13.90 -18.50 -5.81
C ALA A 392 -13.80 -16.96 -5.68
N ASP A 393 -14.66 -16.23 -6.36
CA ASP A 393 -14.58 -14.78 -6.48
C ASP A 393 -15.54 -14.11 -5.49
N ILE A 394 -15.03 -13.14 -4.74
CA ILE A 394 -15.79 -12.29 -3.81
C ILE A 394 -15.77 -10.87 -4.36
N THR A 395 -16.93 -10.28 -4.61
CA THR A 395 -17.05 -8.92 -5.13
C THR A 395 -17.62 -7.98 -4.07
N LEU A 396 -16.95 -6.86 -3.83
CA LEU A 396 -17.34 -5.85 -2.86
C LEU A 396 -17.05 -4.43 -3.37
N ARG A 397 -17.75 -3.45 -2.80
CA ARG A 397 -17.54 -2.04 -3.11
C ARG A 397 -16.30 -1.51 -2.40
N VAL A 398 -15.39 -0.89 -3.12
CA VAL A 398 -14.22 -0.21 -2.55
C VAL A 398 -14.37 1.29 -2.72
N THR A 399 -14.28 2.02 -1.59
CA THR A 399 -14.31 3.48 -1.52
C THR A 399 -13.03 3.98 -0.86
N LEU A 400 -12.16 4.69 -1.59
CA LEU A 400 -10.88 5.17 -1.06
C LEU A 400 -10.52 6.56 -1.57
N GLN A 401 -10.21 7.48 -0.65
CA GLN A 401 -9.60 8.76 -0.99
C GLN A 401 -8.17 8.58 -1.52
N PRO A 402 -7.60 9.57 -2.23
CA PRO A 402 -6.21 9.50 -2.67
C PRO A 402 -5.26 9.16 -1.51
N GLY A 403 -4.41 8.16 -1.69
CA GLY A 403 -3.46 7.63 -0.71
C GLY A 403 -4.04 6.68 0.34
N GLN A 404 -5.37 6.58 0.45
CA GLN A 404 -6.02 5.77 1.47
C GLN A 404 -5.82 4.27 1.22
N THR A 405 -5.81 3.50 2.29
CA THR A 405 -5.58 2.05 2.29
C THR A 405 -6.80 1.30 2.82
N MET A 406 -7.07 0.13 2.26
CA MET A 406 -7.99 -0.87 2.80
C MET A 406 -7.26 -2.22 2.88
N ILE A 407 -7.37 -2.91 4.01
CA ILE A 407 -6.83 -4.26 4.17
C ILE A 407 -7.98 -5.23 4.37
N LEU A 408 -8.01 -6.28 3.57
CA LEU A 408 -9.03 -7.32 3.60
C LEU A 408 -8.39 -8.67 3.89
N ALA A 409 -9.05 -9.47 4.73
CA ALA A 409 -8.73 -10.88 4.91
C ALA A 409 -9.91 -11.73 4.44
N LEU A 410 -9.68 -12.68 3.54
CA LEU A 410 -10.65 -13.70 3.16
C LEU A 410 -10.32 -14.97 3.94
N GLY A 411 -11.11 -15.27 4.96
CA GLY A 411 -10.81 -16.38 5.87
C GLY A 411 -12.07 -17.12 6.31
N ARG A 412 -11.89 -18.17 7.10
CA ARG A 412 -13.04 -18.90 7.67
C ARG A 412 -13.88 -17.99 8.58
N PRO A 413 -15.20 -18.23 8.68
CA PRO A 413 -16.03 -17.69 9.75
C PRO A 413 -15.39 -17.84 11.14
N GLY A 414 -15.38 -16.79 11.96
CA GLY A 414 -14.79 -16.81 13.30
C GLY A 414 -13.29 -16.58 13.35
N LEU A 415 -12.60 -16.34 12.22
CA LEU A 415 -11.13 -16.21 12.17
C LEU A 415 -10.61 -15.11 13.11
N PHE A 416 -11.34 -14.00 13.22
CA PHE A 416 -11.01 -12.89 14.11
C PHE A 416 -11.97 -12.80 15.31
N GLY A 417 -12.55 -13.92 15.72
CA GLY A 417 -13.44 -14.00 16.88
C GLY A 417 -14.85 -13.46 16.66
N ASP A 418 -15.28 -13.26 15.41
CA ASP A 418 -16.63 -12.79 15.12
C ASP A 418 -17.67 -13.89 15.45
N ARG A 419 -18.68 -13.50 16.24
CA ARG A 419 -19.78 -14.42 16.64
C ARG A 419 -20.82 -14.62 15.55
N HIS A 420 -20.74 -13.84 14.47
CA HIS A 420 -21.72 -13.80 13.38
C HIS A 420 -21.25 -14.50 12.12
N GLY A 421 -20.15 -15.24 12.13
CA GLY A 421 -19.55 -15.80 10.91
C GLY A 421 -20.48 -16.75 10.13
N SER A 422 -21.44 -17.40 10.81
CA SER A 422 -22.47 -18.23 10.19
C SER A 422 -23.68 -17.43 9.65
N SER A 423 -23.87 -16.19 10.09
CA SER A 423 -25.00 -15.33 9.71
C SER A 423 -24.96 -14.91 8.24
N ALA A 424 -26.14 -14.68 7.67
CA ALA A 424 -26.29 -14.17 6.32
C ALA A 424 -25.61 -12.80 6.19
N HIS A 425 -24.90 -12.60 5.07
CA HIS A 425 -24.46 -11.28 4.61
C HIS A 425 -25.48 -10.70 3.63
N ALA A 426 -25.39 -9.40 3.34
CA ALA A 426 -26.18 -8.73 2.33
C ALA A 426 -25.49 -8.78 0.96
N GLU A 427 -26.27 -9.04 -0.08
CA GLU A 427 -25.80 -8.95 -1.47
C GLU A 427 -26.11 -7.57 -2.06
N ALA A 428 -27.21 -6.96 -1.63
CA ALA A 428 -27.65 -5.66 -2.11
C ALA A 428 -28.44 -4.92 -1.01
N THR A 429 -28.34 -3.59 -1.02
CA THR A 429 -29.12 -2.71 -0.15
C THR A 429 -29.25 -1.34 -0.79
N ASP A 430 -30.35 -0.65 -0.49
CA ASP A 430 -30.56 0.77 -0.83
C ASP A 430 -30.12 1.72 0.29
N ALA A 431 -29.65 1.19 1.43
CA ALA A 431 -29.17 1.98 2.57
C ALA A 431 -27.73 2.46 2.41
N ASP A 432 -27.36 3.49 3.19
CA ASP A 432 -26.02 4.09 3.15
C ASP A 432 -24.92 3.08 3.52
N ALA A 433 -25.12 2.29 4.57
CA ALA A 433 -24.14 1.30 5.02
C ALA A 433 -24.78 0.12 5.76
N LEU A 434 -24.07 -1.02 5.73
CA LEU A 434 -24.35 -2.20 6.52
C LEU A 434 -23.08 -2.61 7.27
N LEU A 435 -23.24 -3.05 8.51
CA LEU A 435 -22.14 -3.56 9.33
C LEU A 435 -22.60 -4.75 10.19
N PHE A 436 -21.66 -5.61 10.57
CA PHE A 436 -21.89 -6.57 11.64
C PHE A 436 -21.58 -5.91 12.97
N THR A 437 -22.58 -5.80 13.85
CA THR A 437 -22.39 -5.42 15.27
C THR A 437 -22.51 -6.65 16.16
N GLU A 438 -22.34 -6.50 17.48
CA GLU A 438 -22.68 -7.55 18.44
C GLU A 438 -24.12 -8.07 18.28
N ARG A 439 -25.05 -7.22 17.82
CA ARG A 439 -26.47 -7.56 17.59
C ARG A 439 -26.73 -8.25 16.25
N GLY A 440 -25.70 -8.40 15.41
CA GLY A 440 -25.79 -8.99 14.08
C GLY A 440 -25.77 -7.94 12.98
N LEU A 441 -26.26 -8.33 11.79
CA LEU A 441 -26.32 -7.46 10.62
C LEU A 441 -27.18 -6.22 10.91
N THR A 442 -26.55 -5.05 10.88
CA THR A 442 -27.12 -3.78 11.31
C THR A 442 -27.00 -2.77 10.18
N LEU A 443 -28.07 -2.02 9.96
CA LEU A 443 -28.14 -0.93 9.00
C LEU A 443 -27.72 0.38 9.67
N ARG A 444 -26.89 1.16 8.98
CA ARG A 444 -26.50 2.52 9.37
C ARG A 444 -26.89 3.47 8.26
N THR A 445 -27.57 4.56 8.61
CA THR A 445 -28.03 5.57 7.65
C THR A 445 -28.10 6.96 8.28
N ARG A 446 -27.95 7.98 7.43
CA ARG A 446 -28.06 9.40 7.76
C ARG A 446 -29.46 9.98 7.48
N THR A 447 -30.40 9.17 7.01
CA THR A 447 -31.77 9.63 6.72
C THR A 447 -32.84 8.70 7.28
N ALA A 448 -33.98 9.29 7.60
CA ALA A 448 -35.17 8.53 7.99
C ALA A 448 -35.77 7.88 6.74
N GLY A 449 -36.19 6.62 6.84
CA GLY A 449 -36.69 5.93 5.67
C GLY A 449 -37.06 4.49 5.88
N THR A 450 -37.49 3.87 4.80
CA THR A 450 -37.65 2.42 4.70
C THR A 450 -36.63 1.91 3.71
N TRP A 451 -35.84 0.95 4.16
CA TRP A 451 -34.71 0.40 3.41
C TRP A 451 -34.93 -1.08 3.13
N THR A 452 -34.49 -1.51 1.96
CA THR A 452 -34.60 -2.88 1.47
C THR A 452 -33.22 -3.49 1.35
N THR A 453 -33.00 -4.64 1.99
CA THR A 453 -31.74 -5.37 1.95
C THR A 453 -31.98 -6.80 1.47
N ARG A 454 -31.33 -7.21 0.38
CA ARG A 454 -31.32 -8.60 -0.10
C ARG A 454 -30.20 -9.36 0.60
N LEU A 455 -30.54 -10.45 1.26
CA LEU A 455 -29.62 -11.31 1.97
C LEU A 455 -29.18 -12.49 1.09
N SER A 456 -27.97 -12.98 1.34
CA SER A 456 -27.34 -14.16 0.70
C SER A 456 -28.13 -15.47 0.80
N GLN A 457 -29.19 -15.51 1.59
CA GLN A 457 -30.10 -16.66 1.69
C GLN A 457 -31.36 -16.51 0.82
N GLY A 458 -31.37 -15.55 -0.12
CA GLY A 458 -32.51 -15.25 -0.99
C GLY A 458 -33.65 -14.47 -0.33
N ARG A 459 -33.55 -14.20 0.98
CA ARG A 459 -34.54 -13.40 1.73
C ARG A 459 -34.29 -11.91 1.54
N THR A 460 -35.35 -11.14 1.39
CA THR A 460 -35.32 -9.67 1.49
C THR A 460 -35.80 -9.22 2.88
N ALA A 461 -35.07 -8.29 3.49
CA ALA A 461 -35.44 -7.67 4.75
C ALA A 461 -35.78 -6.18 4.52
N THR A 462 -36.84 -5.71 5.19
CA THR A 462 -37.22 -4.30 5.20
C THR A 462 -36.97 -3.71 6.58
N THR A 463 -36.20 -2.63 6.64
CA THR A 463 -35.86 -1.94 7.89
C THR A 463 -36.39 -0.51 7.84
N ARG A 464 -37.08 -0.08 8.90
CA ARG A 464 -37.55 1.31 9.03
C ARG A 464 -36.67 2.04 10.01
N THR A 465 -36.11 3.17 9.59
CA THR A 465 -35.35 4.07 10.46
C THR A 465 -36.21 5.30 10.79
N PRO A 466 -36.37 5.65 12.08
CA PRO A 466 -37.07 6.86 12.47
C PRO A 466 -36.28 8.12 12.04
N ALA A 467 -36.83 9.29 12.35
CA ALA A 467 -36.11 10.56 12.21
C ALA A 467 -34.73 10.46 12.89
N VAL A 468 -33.67 10.83 12.15
CA VAL A 468 -32.32 10.93 12.69
C VAL A 468 -31.97 12.40 12.90
N PRO A 469 -31.20 12.75 13.95
CA PRO A 469 -30.76 14.11 14.17
C PRO A 469 -30.03 14.70 12.95
N ALA A 470 -30.28 15.97 12.66
CA ALA A 470 -29.57 16.69 11.61
C ALA A 470 -28.07 16.87 11.95
N PRO A 471 -27.18 16.98 10.94
CA PRO A 471 -25.77 17.29 11.17
C PRO A 471 -25.60 18.59 11.98
N ILE A 472 -24.66 18.58 12.92
CA ILE A 472 -24.31 19.74 13.74
C ILE A 472 -22.96 20.26 13.26
N THR A 473 -22.91 21.52 12.80
CA THR A 473 -21.64 22.22 12.53
C THR A 473 -21.25 23.03 13.77
N PRO A 474 -20.16 22.69 14.47
CA PRO A 474 -19.72 23.47 15.63
C PRO A 474 -19.27 24.87 15.18
N ALA A 475 -19.91 25.90 15.71
CA ALA A 475 -19.71 27.29 15.26
C ALA A 475 -18.54 28.00 15.96
N ARG A 476 -18.21 27.64 17.20
CA ARG A 476 -17.19 28.32 18.01
C ARG A 476 -16.20 27.33 18.60
N TRP A 477 -14.91 27.63 18.44
CA TRP A 477 -13.80 26.84 18.98
C TRP A 477 -12.90 27.70 19.85
N GLU A 478 -12.56 27.19 21.02
CA GLU A 478 -11.46 27.73 21.82
C GLU A 478 -10.19 26.98 21.44
N LEU A 479 -9.19 27.71 20.96
CA LEU A 479 -7.90 27.16 20.53
C LEU A 479 -6.81 27.57 21.51
N GLU A 480 -6.17 26.58 22.13
CA GLU A 480 -4.93 26.77 22.89
C GLU A 480 -3.74 26.23 22.09
N VAL A 481 -2.74 27.06 21.82
CA VAL A 481 -1.53 26.68 21.08
C VAL A 481 -0.32 26.67 22.01
N GLU A 482 0.43 25.58 22.01
CA GLU A 482 1.80 25.47 22.49
C GLU A 482 2.72 25.73 21.29
N ASP A 483 3.19 26.95 21.15
CA ASP A 483 4.05 27.44 20.06
C ASP A 483 5.53 27.19 20.41
N TRP A 484 6.27 26.53 19.52
CA TRP A 484 7.61 26.01 19.76
C TRP A 484 8.67 26.99 19.25
N TYR A 485 9.51 27.48 20.16
CA TYR A 485 10.62 28.39 19.86
C TYR A 485 11.99 27.81 20.22
N PRO A 486 13.08 28.30 19.60
CA PRO A 486 14.42 28.06 20.09
C PRO A 486 14.57 28.42 21.56
N GLY A 487 15.05 27.48 22.37
CA GLY A 487 15.33 27.70 23.77
C GLY A 487 16.79 28.09 24.04
N SER A 488 17.24 27.85 25.28
CA SER A 488 18.57 28.27 25.76
C SER A 488 19.77 27.61 25.05
N ASP A 489 19.54 26.49 24.34
CA ASP A 489 20.55 25.80 23.55
C ASP A 489 19.92 25.10 22.34
N ALA A 490 20.76 24.52 21.48
CA ALA A 490 20.37 23.91 20.22
C ALA A 490 19.42 22.70 20.32
N THR A 491 19.19 22.15 21.52
CA THR A 491 18.28 21.02 21.74
C THR A 491 17.07 21.36 22.59
N ARG A 492 17.03 22.57 23.15
CA ARG A 492 15.95 23.02 24.04
C ARG A 492 14.91 23.77 23.23
N THR A 493 13.65 23.41 23.43
CA THR A 493 12.50 24.12 22.87
C THR A 493 11.76 24.82 24.00
N ASP A 494 11.57 26.13 23.85
CA ASP A 494 10.71 26.93 24.72
C ASP A 494 9.29 26.93 24.17
N LEU A 495 8.29 26.84 25.07
CA LEU A 495 6.88 26.76 24.71
C LEU A 495 6.17 28.06 25.08
N VAL A 496 5.66 28.77 24.08
CA VAL A 496 4.84 29.97 24.27
C VAL A 496 3.38 29.60 24.11
N ARG A 497 2.57 29.83 25.15
CA ARG A 497 1.14 29.53 25.11
C ARG A 497 0.34 30.70 24.59
N ARG A 498 -0.54 30.42 23.64
CA ARG A 498 -1.47 31.40 23.04
C ARG A 498 -2.89 30.84 23.11
N SER A 499 -3.87 31.71 23.32
CA SER A 499 -5.29 31.34 23.32
C SER A 499 -6.05 32.24 22.37
N VAL A 500 -6.84 31.63 21.48
CA VAL A 500 -7.62 32.33 20.46
C VAL A 500 -9.02 31.71 20.41
N THR A 501 -10.05 32.54 20.37
CA THR A 501 -11.42 32.10 20.08
C THR A 501 -11.66 32.20 18.57
N LEU A 502 -12.15 31.14 17.95
CA LEU A 502 -12.39 31.04 16.53
C LEU A 502 -13.88 30.82 16.25
N GLU A 503 -14.51 31.78 15.58
CA GLU A 503 -15.87 31.64 15.00
C GLU A 503 -15.84 30.91 13.65
N THR A 504 -14.67 30.72 13.06
CA THR A 504 -14.48 29.97 11.82
C THR A 504 -13.07 29.38 11.82
N LEU A 505 -12.96 28.08 11.51
CA LEU A 505 -11.67 27.41 11.39
C LEU A 505 -10.91 27.93 10.17
N ARG A 506 -9.62 28.23 10.36
CA ARG A 506 -8.69 28.69 9.33
C ARG A 506 -7.32 28.05 9.55
N PRO A 507 -6.48 27.92 8.51
CA PRO A 507 -5.06 27.61 8.68
C PRO A 507 -4.40 28.60 9.65
N TRP A 508 -3.46 28.14 10.48
CA TRP A 508 -2.78 29.02 11.47
C TRP A 508 -2.07 30.20 10.81
N SER A 509 -1.52 30.00 9.61
CA SER A 509 -0.92 31.05 8.77
C SER A 509 -1.87 32.20 8.40
N GLN A 510 -3.18 32.03 8.61
CA GLN A 510 -4.21 33.05 8.36
C GLN A 510 -4.85 33.57 9.66
N ILE A 511 -4.34 33.16 10.82
CA ILE A 511 -4.74 33.66 12.14
C ILE A 511 -3.62 34.59 12.61
N PRO A 512 -3.84 35.91 12.72
CA PRO A 512 -2.77 36.89 13.02
C PRO A 512 -1.92 36.54 14.24
N GLU A 513 -2.52 35.97 15.29
CA GLU A 513 -1.84 35.59 16.53
C GLU A 513 -0.94 34.36 16.40
N LEU A 514 -1.12 33.58 15.32
CA LEU A 514 -0.52 32.25 15.09
C LEU A 514 0.18 32.14 13.72
N ALA A 515 0.32 33.24 12.97
CA ALA A 515 0.71 33.21 11.56
C ALA A 515 2.05 32.49 11.31
N ASP A 516 2.98 32.62 12.26
CA ASP A 516 4.32 32.02 12.24
C ASP A 516 4.50 30.92 13.32
N SER A 517 3.40 30.40 13.87
CA SER A 517 3.44 29.42 14.95
C SER A 517 3.61 28.00 14.43
N ALA A 518 4.41 27.20 15.13
CA ALA A 518 4.57 25.77 14.90
C ALA A 518 4.52 25.04 16.25
N GLY A 519 3.78 23.95 16.36
CA GLY A 519 3.60 23.29 17.64
C GLY A 519 2.34 22.46 17.76
N ILE A 520 1.72 22.52 18.95
CA ILE A 520 0.53 21.73 19.30
C ILE A 520 -0.65 22.67 19.55
N GLY A 521 -1.74 22.51 18.80
CA GLY A 521 -2.99 23.23 19.04
C GLY A 521 -4.06 22.31 19.60
N ARG A 522 -4.78 22.74 20.63
CA ARG A 522 -5.94 22.05 21.19
C ARG A 522 -7.18 22.87 20.93
N TYR A 523 -8.02 22.36 20.05
CA TYR A 523 -9.30 22.93 19.69
C TYR A 523 -10.38 22.33 20.58
N ARG A 524 -11.14 23.15 21.31
CA ARG A 524 -12.26 22.71 22.15
C ARG A 524 -13.56 23.36 21.72
N THR A 525 -14.62 22.56 21.66
CA THR A 525 -15.98 23.04 21.42
C THR A 525 -16.98 22.18 22.17
N THR A 526 -18.23 22.63 22.21
CA THR A 526 -19.35 21.87 22.79
C THR A 526 -20.43 21.66 21.75
N VAL A 527 -20.99 20.45 21.70
CA VAL A 527 -22.17 20.13 20.90
C VAL A 527 -23.27 19.59 21.81
N THR A 528 -24.51 20.04 21.59
CA THR A 528 -25.67 19.60 22.36
C THR A 528 -26.51 18.67 21.52
N LEU A 529 -26.56 17.39 21.93
CA LEU A 529 -27.39 16.38 21.30
C LEU A 529 -28.82 16.45 21.83
N PRO A 530 -29.82 16.12 21.00
CA PRO A 530 -31.23 16.23 21.36
C PRO A 530 -31.62 15.27 22.49
N ALA A 531 -32.74 15.57 23.15
CA ALA A 531 -33.18 14.86 24.36
C ALA A 531 -33.56 13.38 24.14
N ASP A 532 -33.85 13.02 22.89
CA ASP A 532 -34.15 11.67 22.41
C ASP A 532 -32.91 10.93 21.90
N TRP A 533 -31.71 11.53 21.98
CA TRP A 533 -30.48 10.85 21.61
C TRP A 533 -30.24 9.60 22.46
N THR A 534 -29.82 8.53 21.79
CA THR A 534 -29.42 7.25 22.36
C THR A 534 -28.17 6.73 21.66
N SER A 535 -27.47 5.77 22.28
CA SER A 535 -26.28 5.15 21.68
C SER A 535 -26.54 4.40 20.37
N SER A 536 -27.80 4.12 20.01
CA SER A 536 -28.15 3.49 18.73
C SER A 536 -28.13 4.44 17.53
N HIS A 537 -28.06 5.76 17.75
CA HIS A 537 -28.00 6.72 16.64
C HIS A 537 -26.64 6.70 15.93
N GLY A 538 -25.55 6.47 16.67
CA GLY A 538 -24.20 6.69 16.16
C GLY A 538 -23.92 8.16 15.84
N ALA A 539 -22.66 8.51 15.59
CA ALA A 539 -22.28 9.82 15.05
C ALA A 539 -20.86 9.73 14.50
N GLU A 540 -20.60 10.43 13.39
CA GLU A 540 -19.27 10.56 12.81
C GLU A 540 -18.88 12.05 12.85
N LEU A 541 -17.60 12.32 13.10
CA LEU A 541 -17.03 13.65 12.97
C LEU A 541 -16.07 13.66 11.79
N GLU A 542 -16.39 14.48 10.79
CA GLU A 542 -15.54 14.76 9.64
C GLU A 542 -14.72 16.02 9.94
N LEU A 543 -13.40 15.86 10.04
CA LEU A 543 -12.49 16.97 10.36
C LEU A 543 -12.10 17.82 9.14
N GLY A 544 -12.44 17.37 7.93
CA GLY A 544 -12.02 18.01 6.68
C GLY A 544 -10.51 17.91 6.49
N GLN A 545 -9.83 19.03 6.24
CA GLN A 545 -8.38 19.06 6.08
C GLN A 545 -7.68 19.33 7.42
N VAL A 546 -6.70 18.50 7.78
CA VAL A 546 -5.84 18.70 8.95
C VAL A 546 -4.38 18.76 8.52
N SER A 547 -3.62 19.69 9.09
CA SER A 547 -2.18 19.83 8.83
C SER A 547 -1.41 20.00 10.16
N ASP A 548 -0.54 19.07 10.57
CA ASP A 548 -0.36 17.74 10.01
C ASP A 548 -1.17 16.76 10.84
N THR A 549 -0.75 16.40 12.06
CA THR A 549 -1.32 15.27 12.80
C THR A 549 -2.44 15.61 13.76
N PHE A 550 -3.35 14.66 14.04
CA PHE A 550 -4.44 14.88 14.99
C PHE A 550 -4.74 13.71 15.92
N ARG A 551 -5.32 14.04 17.08
CA ARG A 551 -5.99 13.13 18.01
C ARG A 551 -7.30 13.76 18.46
N ALA A 552 -8.35 12.96 18.58
CA ALA A 552 -9.65 13.41 19.04
C ALA A 552 -9.98 12.87 20.44
N SER A 553 -10.72 13.66 21.22
CA SER A 553 -11.29 13.26 22.51
C SER A 553 -12.73 13.76 22.61
N VAL A 554 -13.58 12.97 23.26
CA VAL A 554 -14.97 13.32 23.57
C VAL A 554 -15.18 13.18 25.07
N ASN A 555 -15.69 14.22 25.72
CA ASN A 555 -15.95 14.24 27.17
C ASN A 555 -14.72 13.84 28.01
N GLY A 556 -13.53 14.26 27.58
CA GLY A 556 -12.25 13.93 28.23
C GLY A 556 -11.72 12.52 27.95
N ARG A 557 -12.42 11.69 27.17
CA ARG A 557 -11.97 10.36 26.76
C ARG A 557 -11.33 10.42 25.38
N ARG A 558 -10.06 10.03 25.28
CA ARG A 558 -9.32 9.91 24.01
C ARG A 558 -9.92 8.82 23.12
N LEU A 559 -10.10 9.13 21.84
CA LEU A 559 -10.56 8.21 20.82
C LEU A 559 -9.39 7.37 20.26
N PRO A 560 -9.67 6.23 19.62
CA PRO A 560 -8.67 5.48 18.87
C PRO A 560 -8.00 6.34 17.79
N ALA A 561 -6.82 5.89 17.33
CA ALA A 561 -6.17 6.48 16.16
C ALA A 561 -7.08 6.34 14.93
N ALA A 562 -6.99 7.30 14.02
CA ALA A 562 -7.85 7.38 12.85
C ALA A 562 -7.04 7.71 11.60
N ASP A 563 -7.66 7.42 10.45
CA ASP A 563 -7.09 7.70 9.15
C ASP A 563 -6.89 9.19 8.93
N ARG A 564 -5.70 9.56 8.50
CA ARG A 564 -5.31 10.95 8.27
C ARG A 564 -5.66 11.43 6.87
N LEU A 565 -5.62 10.51 5.92
CA LEU A 565 -5.90 10.79 4.52
C LEU A 565 -7.41 10.89 4.28
N HIS A 566 -8.21 10.44 5.25
CA HIS A 566 -9.66 10.61 5.34
C HIS A 566 -10.07 10.76 6.82
N PRO A 567 -9.94 11.97 7.42
CA PRO A 567 -10.06 12.17 8.86
C PRO A 567 -11.52 12.21 9.33
N VAL A 568 -12.14 11.04 9.33
CA VAL A 568 -13.47 10.76 9.86
C VAL A 568 -13.33 9.84 11.07
N VAL A 569 -13.96 10.22 12.19
CA VAL A 569 -13.91 9.46 13.45
C VAL A 569 -15.31 9.09 13.94
N ASP A 570 -15.51 7.85 14.41
CA ASP A 570 -16.76 7.41 15.04
C ASP A 570 -16.82 7.93 16.50
N LEU A 571 -17.76 8.85 16.75
CA LEU A 571 -18.01 9.41 18.06
C LEU A 571 -19.08 8.64 18.84
N GLY A 572 -19.86 7.78 18.17
CA GLY A 572 -21.07 7.16 18.71
C GLY A 572 -20.90 6.54 20.10
N PRO A 573 -19.86 5.72 20.35
CA PRO A 573 -19.62 5.10 21.65
C PRO A 573 -19.23 6.06 22.79
N TYR A 574 -18.93 7.32 22.48
CA TYR A 574 -18.34 8.30 23.41
C TYR A 574 -19.27 9.47 23.75
N LEU A 575 -20.34 9.64 22.98
CA LEU A 575 -21.32 10.70 23.17
C LEU A 575 -22.34 10.35 24.27
N ARG A 576 -22.98 11.38 24.80
CA ARG A 576 -24.11 11.29 25.73
C ARG A 576 -25.22 12.26 25.34
N ARG A 577 -26.44 12.00 25.80
CA ARG A 577 -27.55 12.94 25.65
C ARG A 577 -27.19 14.32 26.24
N GLY A 578 -27.59 15.39 25.55
CA GLY A 578 -27.30 16.76 25.98
C GLY A 578 -25.90 17.20 25.57
N GLU A 579 -25.24 17.97 26.45
CA GLU A 579 -23.96 18.60 26.14
C GLU A 579 -22.79 17.60 26.14
N ASN A 580 -21.98 17.69 25.08
CA ASN A 580 -20.73 16.96 24.90
C ASN A 580 -19.60 17.93 24.58
N THR A 581 -18.45 17.72 25.21
CA THR A 581 -17.22 18.46 24.88
C THR A 581 -16.42 17.67 23.85
N LEU A 582 -16.07 18.31 22.74
CA LEU A 582 -15.16 17.78 21.73
C LEU A 582 -13.81 18.48 21.87
N GLU A 583 -12.73 17.72 21.84
CA GLU A 583 -11.36 18.25 21.79
C GLU A 583 -10.58 17.61 20.65
N ILE A 584 -9.97 18.42 19.79
CA ILE A 584 -9.08 17.98 18.70
C ILE A 584 -7.68 18.56 18.96
N GLU A 585 -6.72 17.70 19.28
CA GLU A 585 -5.31 18.06 19.39
C GLU A 585 -4.65 17.90 18.02
N VAL A 586 -4.12 18.98 17.45
CA VAL A 586 -3.42 19.03 16.16
C VAL A 586 -1.93 19.32 16.39
N ALA A 587 -1.03 18.64 15.69
CA ALA A 587 0.40 18.96 15.69
C ALA A 587 0.90 19.30 14.28
N THR A 588 1.64 20.39 14.15
CA THR A 588 2.16 20.87 12.86
C THR A 588 3.57 20.34 12.59
N PRO A 589 4.04 20.35 11.33
CA PRO A 589 5.47 20.40 11.06
C PRO A 589 6.11 21.63 11.71
N LEU A 590 7.44 21.68 11.74
CA LEU A 590 8.17 22.77 12.39
C LEU A 590 8.41 23.96 11.43
N ILE A 591 8.39 23.71 10.11
CA ILE A 591 8.56 24.71 9.03
C ILE A 591 7.42 24.61 8.02
#